data_AF-A0A2E0ELY1-F1
#
_entry.id   AF-A0A2E0ELY1-F1
#
_cell.length_a   1.000
_cell.length_b   1.000
_cell.length_c   1.000
_cell.angle_alpha   90.00
_cell.angle_beta   90.00
_cell.angle_gamma   90.00
#
_symmetry.space_group_name_H-M   'P 1'
#
loop_
_entity.id
_entity.type
_entity.pdbx_description
1 polymer ?
#
loop_
_entity_poly.entity_id
_entity_poly.type
_entity_poly.pdbx_seq_one_letter_code
_entity_poly.pdbx_strand_id
1 'polypeptide(L)'
;MLLQLNPPLLIETPKGRAWAVAMIDYGPQWDLQWVTFVNDTGECWTFRNSQIRQGSNYTHGLKDPTPLQHPTSDEVPMRPAMPGNGWPHGDMPENIPQ
;
A
#
# COMPACT_ATOMS: atom_id res chain seq x y z
N MET A 1 6.30 -12.35 -8.70
CA MET A 1 5.28 -12.43 -9.76
C MET A 1 4.41 -11.19 -9.72
N LEU A 2 4.02 -10.65 -10.88
CA LEU A 2 2.98 -9.62 -10.99
C LEU A 2 1.76 -10.24 -11.68
N LEU A 3 0.59 -10.11 -11.06
CA LEU A 3 -0.68 -10.57 -11.60
C LEU A 3 -1.60 -9.36 -11.80
N GLN A 4 -2.02 -9.11 -13.03
CA GLN A 4 -3.07 -8.12 -13.31
C GLN A 4 -4.43 -8.69 -12.91
N LEU A 5 -5.25 -7.89 -12.22
CA LEU A 5 -6.64 -8.23 -11.93
C LEU A 5 -7.53 -7.76 -13.07
N ASN A 6 -8.36 -8.68 -13.57
CA ASN A 6 -9.31 -8.40 -14.63
C ASN A 6 -10.60 -9.21 -14.38
N PRO A 7 -11.67 -8.58 -13.85
CA PRO A 7 -11.81 -7.13 -13.60
C PRO A 7 -11.02 -6.65 -12.37
N PRO A 8 -10.75 -5.33 -12.25
CA PRO A 8 -10.32 -4.72 -11.00
C PRO A 8 -11.31 -4.99 -9.87
N LEU A 9 -10.80 -5.17 -8.64
CA LEU A 9 -11.61 -5.47 -7.47
C LEU A 9 -11.79 -4.23 -6.60
N LEU A 10 -13.01 -4.00 -6.11
CA LEU A 10 -13.27 -2.95 -5.13
C LEU A 10 -12.91 -3.45 -3.73
N ILE A 11 -12.02 -2.75 -3.05
CA ILE A 11 -11.53 -3.10 -1.71
C ILE A 11 -11.49 -1.89 -0.78
N GLU A 12 -11.52 -2.16 0.52
CA GLU A 12 -11.26 -1.17 1.56
C GLU A 12 -9.75 -1.15 1.87
N THR A 13 -9.19 0.05 2.04
CA THR A 13 -7.77 0.28 2.38
C THR A 13 -7.67 1.29 3.53
N PRO A 14 -6.48 1.48 4.16
CA PRO A 14 -6.29 2.49 5.19
C PRO A 14 -6.51 3.92 4.69
N LYS A 15 -6.53 4.13 3.37
CA LYS A 15 -6.80 5.41 2.69
C LYS A 15 -8.22 5.50 2.13
N GLY A 16 -9.11 4.58 2.50
CA GLY A 16 -10.48 4.50 2.00
C GLY A 16 -10.65 3.47 0.89
N ARG A 17 -11.81 3.53 0.21
CA ARG A 17 -12.14 2.62 -0.89
C ARG A 17 -11.19 2.79 -2.06
N ALA A 18 -10.79 1.68 -2.65
CA ALA A 18 -9.86 1.67 -3.78
C ALA A 18 -10.18 0.56 -4.78
N TRP A 19 -9.78 0.78 -6.02
CA TRP A 19 -9.71 -0.26 -7.05
C TRP A 19 -8.36 -0.96 -6.98
N ALA A 20 -8.36 -2.24 -6.63
CA ALA A 20 -7.22 -3.11 -6.83
C ALA A 20 -7.11 -3.55 -8.29
N VAL A 21 -5.97 -3.25 -8.92
CA VAL A 21 -5.74 -3.51 -10.35
C VAL A 21 -4.68 -4.58 -10.60
N ALA A 22 -3.81 -4.84 -9.62
CA ALA A 22 -2.80 -5.88 -9.71
C ALA A 22 -2.35 -6.37 -8.33
N MET A 23 -1.75 -7.55 -8.29
CA MET A 23 -1.12 -8.12 -7.10
C MET A 23 0.34 -8.47 -7.41
N ILE A 24 1.23 -8.15 -6.49
CA ILE A 24 2.65 -8.50 -6.54
C ILE A 24 2.92 -9.53 -5.45
N ASP A 25 3.52 -10.64 -5.84
CA ASP A 25 4.01 -11.69 -4.97
C ASP A 25 5.55 -11.71 -5.01
N TYR A 26 6.19 -11.44 -3.86
CA TYR A 26 7.64 -11.48 -3.69
C TYR A 26 8.15 -12.87 -3.27
N GLY A 27 7.26 -13.84 -3.07
CA GLY A 27 7.57 -15.20 -2.65
C GLY A 27 7.26 -15.47 -1.17
N PRO A 28 7.61 -16.67 -0.66
CA PRO A 28 7.08 -17.20 0.60
C PRO A 28 7.38 -16.41 1.88
N GLN A 29 8.35 -15.48 1.85
CA GLN A 29 8.82 -14.73 3.01
C GLN A 29 8.22 -13.32 3.09
N TRP A 30 7.35 -12.96 2.14
CA TRP A 30 6.82 -11.61 2.00
C TRP A 30 5.30 -11.62 1.85
N ASP A 31 4.67 -10.55 2.33
CA ASP A 31 3.24 -10.36 2.13
C ASP A 31 2.93 -10.14 0.65
N LEU A 32 1.78 -10.68 0.21
CA LEU A 32 1.16 -10.28 -1.05
C LEU A 32 0.86 -8.78 -1.00
N GLN A 33 1.29 -8.07 -2.03
CA GLN A 33 1.12 -6.64 -2.18
C GLN A 33 0.05 -6.35 -3.23
N TRP A 34 -0.82 -5.39 -2.96
CA TRP A 34 -1.95 -5.03 -3.80
C TRP A 34 -1.74 -3.63 -4.35
N VAL A 35 -1.66 -3.51 -5.67
CA VAL A 35 -1.57 -2.22 -6.37
C VAL A 35 -2.98 -1.67 -6.54
N THR A 36 -3.21 -0.47 -6.04
CA THR A 36 -4.52 0.13 -5.89
C THR A 36 -4.56 1.57 -6.36
N PHE A 37 -5.73 2.02 -6.82
CA PHE A 37 -6.06 3.43 -7.02
C PHE A 37 -7.17 3.82 -6.05
N VAL A 38 -6.89 4.76 -5.14
CA VAL A 38 -7.86 5.24 -4.14
C VAL A 38 -8.95 6.02 -4.85
N ASN A 39 -10.22 5.71 -4.56
CA ASN A 39 -11.35 6.22 -5.32
C ASN A 39 -11.51 7.74 -5.20
N ASP A 40 -11.37 8.28 -3.98
CA ASP A 40 -11.64 9.69 -3.70
C ASP A 40 -10.50 10.61 -4.16
N THR A 41 -9.26 10.12 -4.13
CA THR A 41 -8.06 10.94 -4.39
C THR A 41 -7.36 10.61 -5.71
N GLY A 42 -7.63 9.44 -6.29
CA GLY A 42 -6.91 8.92 -7.46
C GLY A 42 -5.47 8.50 -7.18
N GLU A 43 -5.00 8.55 -5.93
CA GLU A 43 -3.63 8.18 -5.59
C GLU A 43 -3.37 6.69 -5.84
N CYS A 44 -2.21 6.38 -6.45
CA CYS A 44 -1.73 5.02 -6.61
C CYS A 44 -0.95 4.58 -5.37
N TRP A 45 -1.38 3.50 -4.72
CA TRP A 45 -0.75 2.95 -3.53
C TRP A 45 -0.63 1.44 -3.59
N THR A 46 0.36 0.93 -2.84
CA THR A 46 0.53 -0.50 -2.61
C THR A 46 0.21 -0.83 -1.15
N PHE A 47 -0.63 -1.84 -0.93
CA PHE A 47 -1.01 -2.30 0.41
C PHE A 47 -0.75 -3.80 0.59
N ARG A 48 -0.38 -4.20 1.81
CA ARG A 48 -0.22 -5.62 2.17
C ARG A 48 -1.59 -6.29 2.33
N ASN A 49 -1.66 -7.60 2.17
CA ASN A 49 -2.87 -8.40 2.43
C ASN A 49 -3.51 -8.09 3.81
N SER A 50 -2.72 -7.84 4.85
CA SER A 50 -3.20 -7.49 6.20
C SER A 50 -3.89 -6.13 6.27
N GLN A 51 -3.60 -5.23 5.34
CA GLN A 51 -4.08 -3.84 5.30
C GLN A 51 -5.32 -3.64 4.44
N ILE A 52 -5.82 -4.67 3.74
CA ILE A 52 -6.99 -4.55 2.88
C ILE A 52 -8.15 -5.39 3.39
N ARG A 53 -9.38 -5.00 3.08
CA ARG A 53 -10.58 -5.81 3.33
C ARG A 53 -11.48 -5.82 2.11
N GLN A 54 -12.23 -6.91 1.96
CA GLN A 54 -13.42 -6.87 1.12
C GLN A 54 -14.45 -5.92 1.74
N GLY A 55 -15.16 -5.17 0.91
CA GLY A 55 -16.30 -4.38 1.38
C GLY A 55 -17.50 -5.26 1.77
N SER A 56 -18.53 -4.63 2.35
CA SER A 56 -19.82 -5.29 2.54
C SER A 56 -20.46 -5.64 1.20
N ASN A 57 -21.24 -6.72 1.20
CA ASN A 57 -21.95 -7.20 0.01
C ASN A 57 -23.27 -7.84 0.43
N TYR A 58 -24.37 -7.15 0.13
CA TYR A 58 -25.71 -7.59 0.49
C TYR A 58 -26.09 -8.93 -0.15
N THR A 59 -25.87 -9.08 -1.46
CA THR A 59 -26.19 -10.30 -2.23
C THR A 59 -25.49 -11.54 -1.68
N HIS A 60 -24.24 -11.38 -1.23
CA HIS A 60 -23.43 -12.45 -0.66
C HIS A 60 -23.52 -12.54 0.87
N GLY A 61 -24.39 -11.76 1.52
CA GLY A 61 -24.56 -11.75 2.98
C GLY A 61 -23.31 -11.28 3.75
N LEU A 62 -22.39 -10.58 3.09
CA LEU A 62 -21.18 -10.04 3.72
C LEU A 62 -21.51 -8.74 4.44
N LYS A 63 -21.33 -8.74 5.75
CA LYS A 63 -21.44 -7.56 6.60
C LYS A 63 -20.22 -6.67 6.44
N ASP A 64 -20.26 -5.49 7.06
CA ASP A 64 -19.10 -4.59 7.07
C ASP A 64 -17.88 -5.28 7.68
N PRO A 65 -16.69 -5.11 7.06
CA PRO A 65 -15.48 -5.73 7.55
C PRO A 65 -15.07 -5.12 8.89
N THR A 66 -14.30 -5.89 9.66
CA THR A 66 -13.61 -5.37 10.84
C THR A 66 -12.77 -4.14 10.45
N PRO A 67 -12.75 -3.07 11.26
CA PRO A 67 -12.00 -1.86 10.96
C PRO A 67 -10.54 -2.16 10.62
N LEU A 68 -10.04 -1.50 9.58
CA LEU A 68 -8.62 -1.50 9.26
C LEU A 68 -7.86 -0.72 10.33
N GLN A 69 -6.74 -1.26 10.78
CA GLN A 69 -5.79 -0.47 11.54
C GLN A 69 -5.20 0.55 10.58
N HIS A 70 -5.54 1.82 10.79
CA HIS A 70 -4.77 2.89 10.18
C HIS A 70 -3.38 2.82 10.80
N PRO A 71 -2.29 2.79 10.02
CA PRO A 71 -0.98 3.02 10.59
C PRO A 71 -1.09 4.35 11.34
N THR A 72 -0.88 4.32 12.66
CA THR A 72 -0.82 5.55 13.43
C THR A 72 0.30 6.39 12.81
N SER A 73 0.12 7.71 12.78
CA SER A 73 1.13 8.64 12.26
C SER A 73 2.53 8.45 12.86
N ASP A 74 2.61 7.73 13.98
CA ASP A 74 3.83 7.39 14.72
C ASP A 74 4.63 6.22 14.10
N GLU A 75 4.03 5.40 13.23
CA GLU A 75 4.68 4.23 12.60
C GLU A 75 5.34 4.51 11.26
N VAL A 76 5.02 5.64 10.60
CA VAL A 76 5.90 6.12 9.54
C VAL A 76 7.16 6.58 10.27
N PRO A 77 8.33 5.94 10.09
CA PRO A 77 9.55 6.52 10.64
C PRO A 77 9.58 7.92 10.05
N MET A 78 9.47 8.94 10.90
CA MET A 78 9.67 10.31 10.45
C MET A 78 10.97 10.24 9.67
N ARG A 79 10.92 10.42 8.35
CA ARG A 79 12.14 10.66 7.58
C ARG A 79 12.83 11.76 8.39
N PRO A 80 14.07 11.57 8.84
CA PRO A 80 14.76 12.61 9.58
C PRO A 80 14.52 13.90 8.80
N ALA A 81 13.97 14.92 9.46
CA ALA A 81 13.74 16.19 8.81
C ALA A 81 15.06 16.56 8.15
N MET A 82 15.10 16.50 6.82
CA MET A 82 16.32 16.80 6.08
C MET A 82 16.68 18.22 6.51
N PRO A 83 17.87 18.44 7.11
CA PRO A 83 18.24 19.79 7.53
C PRO A 83 18.08 20.69 6.31
N GLY A 84 17.32 21.78 6.50
CA GLY A 84 17.06 22.75 5.46
C GLY A 84 18.38 23.20 4.85
N ASN A 85 18.43 23.10 3.51
CA ASN A 85 19.48 23.55 2.60
C ASN A 85 20.41 22.45 2.06
N GLY A 86 20.13 22.04 0.82
CA GLY A 86 21.13 21.55 -0.13
C GLY A 86 21.42 20.05 -0.06
N TRP A 87 21.03 19.32 -1.11
CA TRP A 87 21.80 18.13 -1.50
C TRP A 87 23.19 18.64 -1.94
N PRO A 88 24.31 18.24 -1.31
CA PRO A 88 25.58 18.44 -1.93
C PRO A 88 25.65 17.46 -3.10
N HIS A 89 25.50 17.98 -4.31
CA HIS A 89 26.04 17.31 -5.49
C HIS A 89 27.55 17.15 -5.25
N GLY A 90 27.99 15.98 -4.79
CA GLY A 90 29.40 15.78 -4.46
C GLY A 90 29.75 14.39 -3.98
N ASP A 91 29.09 13.87 -2.95
CA ASP A 91 29.64 12.70 -2.23
C ASP A 91 28.59 11.59 -2.09
N MET A 92 28.57 10.66 -3.04
CA MET A 92 27.95 9.35 -2.86
C MET A 92 28.92 8.48 -2.03
N PRO A 93 28.52 7.90 -0.88
CA PRO A 93 29.37 6.97 -0.17
C PRO A 93 29.55 5.70 -1.02
N GLU A 94 30.80 5.44 -1.38
CA GLU A 94 31.27 4.45 -2.35
C GLU A 94 31.15 2.99 -1.90
N ASN A 95 30.23 2.65 -0.99
CA ASN A 95 30.17 1.29 -0.47
C ASN A 95 28.76 0.85 -0.08
N ILE A 96 28.04 0.29 -1.06
CA ILE A 96 26.92 -0.61 -0.80
C ILE A 96 27.49 -2.03 -0.95
N PRO A 97 27.58 -2.85 0.12
CA PRO A 97 28.02 -4.23 -0.01
C PRO A 97 27.03 -5.00 -0.90
N GLN A 98 27.60 -5.80 -1.81
CA GLN A 98 26.89 -6.64 -2.78
C GLN A 98 26.04 -7.73 -2.11
#